data_AF-A0A0D0HBS6-F1
#
_entry.id   AF-A0A0D0HBS6-F1
#
_cell.length_a   1.000
_cell.length_b   1.000
_cell.length_c   1.000
_cell.angle_alpha   90.00
_cell.angle_beta   90.00
_cell.angle_gamma   90.00
#
_symmetry.space_group_name_H-M   'P 1'
#
loop_
_entity.id
_entity.type
_entity.pdbx_description
1 polymer ?
#
loop_
_entity_poly.entity_id
_entity_poly.type
_entity_poly.pdbx_seq_one_letter_code
_entity_poly.pdbx_strand_id
1 'polypeptide(L)'
;MGARSSVNTFLFPRAIGIPRWLCRVNNNPTHQPAMSVKIEPDLPGKSEASQMLWLGSAYASAAKVLVESMVEDKFDKNHENVRVILHLCRHALELFLKGAIGLSTGDIPRNTHRLASLFEQYKILYPSGKYQFSFPFPDQLFFTDDMFPETIESFHRAHDQRFRYPSDSKGNVFDGFEIFDLSSQAEVIADFWQRLHLIGTVIAWGDTFDA
;
A
#
# COMPACT_ATOMS: atom_id res chain seq x y z
N MET A 1 -62.32 1.97 54.38
CA MET A 1 -61.01 1.54 54.93
C MET A 1 -60.33 0.73 53.82
N GLY A 2 -59.27 1.10 53.11
CA GLY A 2 -58.23 2.10 53.30
C GLY A 2 -56.88 1.43 52.99
N ALA A 3 -56.25 1.73 51.84
CA ALA A 3 -54.82 1.61 51.47
C ALA A 3 -54.70 1.48 49.93
N ARG A 4 -54.30 2.53 49.19
CA ARG A 4 -52.92 2.91 48.78
C ARG A 4 -52.22 1.81 47.95
N SER A 5 -52.11 1.94 46.62
CA SER A 5 -51.15 2.74 45.83
C SER A 5 -49.68 2.32 46.04
N SER A 6 -49.07 1.75 45.00
CA SER A 6 -47.65 1.98 44.67
C SER A 6 -47.36 1.56 43.22
N VAL A 7 -47.11 2.58 42.40
CA VAL A 7 -46.49 2.51 41.08
C VAL A 7 -45.00 2.21 41.29
N ASN A 8 -44.46 1.17 40.64
CA ASN A 8 -43.03 0.88 40.69
C ASN A 8 -42.37 1.33 39.37
N THR A 9 -41.75 2.50 39.44
CA THR A 9 -40.89 3.09 38.41
C THR A 9 -39.51 2.45 38.54
N PHE A 10 -39.08 1.64 37.57
CA PHE A 10 -37.70 1.16 37.52
C PHE A 10 -36.80 2.19 36.83
N LEU A 11 -35.83 2.66 37.61
CA LEU A 11 -34.78 3.60 37.28
C LEU A 11 -33.70 2.95 36.40
N PHE A 12 -33.31 3.64 35.33
CA PHE A 12 -32.08 3.38 34.57
C PHE A 12 -30.84 3.70 35.43
N PRO A 13 -29.82 2.83 35.51
CA PRO A 13 -28.55 3.16 36.15
C PRO A 13 -27.64 4.00 35.23
N ARG A 14 -26.82 4.80 35.91
CA ARG A 14 -25.96 5.89 35.44
C ARG A 14 -24.74 5.42 34.64
N ALA A 15 -24.38 6.26 33.68
CA ALA A 15 -23.05 6.62 33.18
C ALA A 15 -21.85 5.80 33.69
N ILE A 16 -21.26 5.03 32.76
CA ILE A 16 -19.92 4.45 32.90
C ILE A 16 -18.90 5.55 32.64
N GLY A 17 -18.07 5.84 33.65
CA GLY A 17 -16.98 6.82 33.57
C GLY A 17 -15.84 6.33 32.69
N ILE A 18 -15.45 7.17 31.74
CA ILE A 18 -14.24 6.99 30.92
C ILE A 18 -13.01 7.28 31.81
N PRO A 19 -11.99 6.41 31.87
CA PRO A 19 -10.78 6.65 32.67
C PRO A 19 -10.02 7.90 32.21
N ARG A 20 -9.76 8.79 33.16
CA ARG A 20 -9.07 10.07 33.02
C ARG A 20 -7.54 9.88 32.99
N TRP A 21 -7.02 9.26 31.92
CA TRP A 21 -5.57 9.08 31.68
C TRP A 21 -5.06 9.61 30.33
N LEU A 22 -5.83 10.45 29.62
CA LEU A 22 -5.27 11.27 28.55
C LEU A 22 -5.07 12.71 29.04
N CYS A 23 -3.92 13.27 28.65
CA CYS A 23 -3.42 14.64 28.85
C CYS A 23 -2.41 14.83 29.99
N ARG A 24 -1.23 14.21 29.85
CA ARG A 24 0.01 14.84 30.30
C ARG A 24 0.59 15.59 29.10
N VAL A 25 0.20 16.85 28.94
CA VAL A 25 0.80 17.78 27.97
C VAL A 25 2.15 18.18 28.55
N ASN A 26 3.24 17.64 28.00
CA ASN A 26 4.58 18.15 28.28
C ASN A 26 4.72 19.51 27.57
N ASN A 27 4.59 20.60 28.33
CA ASN A 27 4.91 21.94 27.86
C ASN A 27 6.43 22.09 27.77
N ASN A 28 7.00 21.81 26.60
CA ASN A 28 8.39 22.17 26.29
C ASN A 28 8.39 23.46 25.44
N PRO A 29 8.90 24.60 25.94
CA PRO A 29 8.74 25.88 25.26
C PRO A 29 9.94 26.19 24.36
N THR A 30 10.03 25.53 23.21
CA THR A 30 10.94 25.94 22.11
C THR A 30 10.42 25.44 20.75
N HIS A 31 9.16 25.72 20.42
CA HIS A 31 8.70 25.56 19.03
C HIS A 31 9.05 26.83 18.24
N GLN A 32 10.18 26.81 17.54
CA GLN A 32 10.32 27.65 16.35
C GLN A 32 9.19 27.28 15.38
N PRO A 33 8.50 28.26 14.77
CA PRO A 33 7.43 27.96 13.82
C PRO A 33 8.02 27.18 12.64
N ALA A 34 7.47 25.98 12.40
CA ALA A 34 7.87 25.18 11.25
C ALA A 34 7.67 26.00 9.97
N MET A 35 8.74 26.16 9.19
CA MET A 35 8.66 26.82 7.88
C MET A 35 7.65 26.06 7.02
N SER A 36 6.59 26.73 6.59
CA SER A 36 5.59 26.14 5.70
C SER A 36 6.20 25.94 4.32
N VAL A 37 6.47 24.69 3.97
CA VAL A 37 6.94 24.31 2.63
C VAL A 37 5.70 24.12 1.75
N LYS A 38 5.62 24.91 0.67
CA LYS A 38 4.60 24.72 -0.37
C LYS A 38 5.14 23.72 -1.38
N ILE A 39 4.45 22.61 -1.57
CA ILE A 39 4.78 21.58 -2.56
C ILE A 39 3.66 21.60 -3.60
N GLU A 40 4.02 21.81 -4.87
CA GLU A 40 3.09 21.68 -5.99
C GLU A 40 2.83 20.18 -6.25
N PRO A 41 1.59 19.77 -6.52
CA PRO A 41 1.24 18.36 -6.70
C PRO A 41 1.63 17.79 -8.07
N ASP A 42 2.42 18.52 -8.86
CA ASP A 42 2.79 18.12 -10.21
C ASP A 42 3.73 16.91 -10.19
N LEU A 43 3.42 15.93 -11.05
CA LEU A 43 4.25 14.75 -11.24
C LEU A 43 5.26 15.01 -12.36
N PRO A 44 6.53 14.59 -12.20
CA PRO A 44 7.47 14.62 -13.32
C PRO A 44 6.99 13.73 -14.49
N GLY A 45 7.47 14.04 -15.70
CA GLY A 45 7.12 13.32 -16.93
C GLY A 45 6.14 14.08 -17.82
N LYS A 46 6.36 14.01 -19.14
CA LYS A 46 5.49 14.65 -20.14
C LYS A 46 4.28 13.79 -20.46
N SER A 47 4.43 12.47 -20.41
CA SER A 47 3.34 11.51 -20.64
C SER A 47 2.76 10.94 -19.33
N GLU A 48 1.50 10.54 -19.39
CA GLU A 48 0.82 9.82 -18.28
C GLU A 48 1.61 8.56 -17.87
N ALA A 49 2.23 7.87 -18.83
CA ALA A 49 3.02 6.66 -18.57
C ALA A 49 4.27 6.96 -17.72
N SER A 50 4.96 8.07 -18.02
CA SER A 50 6.09 8.54 -17.21
C SER A 50 5.64 8.98 -15.82
N GLN A 51 4.53 9.73 -15.72
CA GLN A 51 3.93 10.13 -14.45
C GLN A 51 3.56 8.92 -13.57
N MET A 52 3.08 7.82 -14.17
CA MET A 52 2.81 6.57 -13.45
C MET A 52 4.10 5.94 -12.88
N LEU A 53 5.23 6.02 -13.57
CA LEU A 53 6.51 5.54 -13.03
C LEU A 53 6.96 6.35 -11.81
N TRP A 54 6.85 7.68 -11.90
CA TRP A 54 7.18 8.58 -10.78
C TRP A 54 6.25 8.36 -9.59
N LEU A 55 4.95 8.24 -9.83
CA LEU A 55 3.96 7.99 -8.79
C LEU A 55 4.15 6.60 -8.16
N GLY A 56 4.45 5.57 -8.95
CA GLY A 56 4.78 4.23 -8.46
C GLY A 56 6.00 4.25 -7.53
N SER A 57 7.04 5.00 -7.88
CA SER A 57 8.21 5.20 -7.02
C SER A 57 7.86 5.91 -5.71
N ALA A 58 6.98 6.91 -5.75
CA ALA A 58 6.51 7.60 -4.55
C ALA A 58 5.74 6.67 -3.61
N TYR A 59 4.87 5.80 -4.13
CA TYR A 59 4.18 4.78 -3.33
C TYR A 59 5.14 3.78 -2.67
N ALA A 60 6.15 3.31 -3.40
CA ALA A 60 7.17 2.42 -2.84
C ALA A 60 8.00 3.12 -1.75
N SER A 61 8.32 4.40 -1.95
CA SER A 61 9.01 5.23 -0.94
C SER A 61 8.18 5.39 0.33
N ALA A 62 6.87 5.65 0.19
CA ALA A 62 5.97 5.75 1.33
C ALA A 62 5.88 4.42 2.10
N ALA A 63 5.83 3.28 1.40
CA ALA A 63 5.86 1.96 2.03
C ALA A 63 7.15 1.74 2.84
N LYS A 64 8.30 2.12 2.27
CA LYS A 64 9.62 2.07 2.94
C LYS A 64 9.63 2.92 4.22
N VAL A 65 9.23 4.19 4.13
CA VAL A 65 9.22 5.10 5.29
C VAL A 65 8.31 4.57 6.39
N LEU A 66 7.16 4.00 6.03
CA LEU A 66 6.21 3.47 6.99
C LEU A 66 6.75 2.23 7.72
N VAL A 67 7.33 1.27 6.99
CA VAL A 67 7.92 0.07 7.62
C VAL A 67 9.14 0.42 8.48
N GLU A 68 10.00 1.34 8.05
CA GLU A 68 11.13 1.84 8.84
C GLU A 68 10.65 2.54 10.11
N SER A 69 9.61 3.37 10.01
CA SER A 69 9.02 4.04 11.18
C SER A 69 8.42 3.04 12.18
N MET A 70 7.84 1.94 11.70
CA MET A 70 7.40 0.85 12.57
C MET A 70 8.59 0.14 13.22
N VAL A 71 9.67 -0.18 12.49
CA VAL A 71 10.88 -0.79 13.07
C VAL A 71 11.50 0.08 14.15
N GLU A 72 11.56 1.39 13.93
CA GLU A 72 12.14 2.39 14.85
C GLU A 72 11.22 2.80 16.02
N ASP A 73 10.08 2.13 16.21
CA ASP A 73 9.08 2.46 17.24
C ASP A 73 8.54 3.91 17.15
N LYS A 74 8.56 4.50 15.94
CA LYS A 74 8.00 5.82 15.63
C LYS A 74 6.56 5.74 15.11
N PHE A 75 6.05 4.53 14.88
CA PHE A 75 4.70 4.27 14.39
C PHE A 75 4.14 2.95 14.94
N ASP A 76 2.81 2.82 14.99
CA ASP A 76 2.14 1.67 15.60
C ASP A 76 2.40 0.36 14.84
N LYS A 77 2.82 -0.67 15.57
CA LYS A 77 3.07 -2.03 15.08
C LYS A 77 1.80 -2.89 15.10
N ASN A 78 0.82 -2.54 14.26
CA ASN A 78 -0.46 -3.24 14.18
C ASN A 78 -0.71 -3.86 12.80
N HIS A 79 -1.73 -4.72 12.72
CA HIS A 79 -2.03 -5.49 11.51
C HIS A 79 -2.55 -4.59 10.38
N GLU A 80 -3.29 -3.55 10.73
CA GLU A 80 -3.87 -2.58 9.81
C GLU A 80 -2.76 -1.85 9.03
N ASN A 81 -1.71 -1.41 9.73
CA ASN A 81 -0.57 -0.73 9.13
C ASN A 81 0.26 -1.66 8.23
N VAL A 82 0.40 -2.94 8.58
CA VAL A 82 1.02 -3.93 7.69
C VAL A 82 0.22 -4.06 6.38
N ARG A 83 -1.11 -4.11 6.44
CA ARG A 83 -1.95 -4.17 5.24
C ARG A 83 -1.81 -2.92 4.37
N VAL A 84 -1.67 -1.74 5.00
CA VAL A 84 -1.36 -0.49 4.29
C VAL A 84 -0.02 -0.58 3.57
N ILE A 85 1.05 -1.03 4.25
CA ILE A 85 2.38 -1.22 3.61
C ILE A 85 2.27 -2.13 2.39
N LEU A 86 1.64 -3.28 2.53
CA LEU A 86 1.48 -4.25 1.43
C LEU A 86 0.62 -3.69 0.29
N HIS A 87 -0.41 -2.90 0.59
CA HIS A 87 -1.19 -2.18 -0.42
C HIS A 87 -0.32 -1.19 -1.20
N LEU A 88 0.47 -0.38 -0.50
CA LEU A 88 1.37 0.61 -1.11
C LEU A 88 2.38 -0.07 -2.04
N CYS A 89 3.03 -1.15 -1.59
CA CYS A 89 3.94 -1.93 -2.42
C CYS A 89 3.23 -2.49 -3.67
N ARG A 90 2.01 -3.01 -3.53
CA ARG A 90 1.26 -3.63 -4.63
C ARG A 90 0.90 -2.58 -5.67
N HIS A 91 0.42 -1.43 -5.21
CA HIS A 91 0.01 -0.34 -6.08
C HIS A 91 1.21 0.32 -6.76
N ALA A 92 2.32 0.50 -6.05
CA ALA A 92 3.59 0.94 -6.62
C ALA A 92 4.01 0.06 -7.80
N LEU A 93 3.98 -1.26 -7.62
CA LEU A 93 4.32 -2.21 -8.67
C LEU A 93 3.35 -2.14 -9.86
N GLU A 94 2.05 -2.04 -9.60
CA GLU A 94 1.06 -1.93 -10.67
C GLU A 94 1.29 -0.68 -11.54
N LEU A 95 1.50 0.49 -10.91
CA LEU A 95 1.78 1.74 -11.61
C LEU A 95 3.10 1.67 -12.37
N PHE A 96 4.13 1.10 -11.77
CA PHE A 96 5.40 0.88 -12.44
C PHE A 96 5.23 0.05 -13.72
N LEU A 97 4.55 -1.09 -13.65
CA LEU A 97 4.35 -1.97 -14.81
C LEU A 97 3.53 -1.27 -15.90
N LYS A 98 2.44 -0.58 -15.52
CA LYS A 98 1.61 0.19 -16.45
C LYS A 98 2.40 1.31 -17.13
N GLY A 99 3.18 2.07 -16.37
CA GLY A 99 4.02 3.14 -16.89
C GLY A 99 5.11 2.64 -17.84
N ALA A 100 5.79 1.54 -17.47
CA ALA A 100 6.82 0.94 -18.31
C ALA A 100 6.24 0.40 -19.63
N ILE A 101 5.12 -0.34 -19.58
CA ILE A 101 4.44 -0.82 -20.78
C ILE A 101 3.96 0.37 -21.63
N GLY A 102 3.37 1.38 -21.00
CA GLY A 102 2.88 2.58 -21.67
C GLY A 102 3.97 3.33 -22.43
N LEU A 103 5.14 3.53 -21.83
CA LEU A 103 6.26 4.19 -22.50
C LEU A 103 6.84 3.35 -23.64
N SER A 104 6.89 2.02 -23.50
CA SER A 104 7.42 1.15 -24.54
C SER A 104 6.47 0.96 -25.73
N THR A 105 5.17 1.01 -25.51
CA THR A 105 4.15 0.65 -26.53
C THR A 105 3.35 1.85 -27.03
N GLY A 106 3.33 2.96 -26.29
CA GLY A 106 2.45 4.09 -26.53
C GLY A 106 1.02 3.90 -25.99
N ASP A 107 0.68 2.74 -25.41
CA ASP A 107 -0.63 2.49 -24.81
C ASP A 107 -0.53 1.98 -23.37
N ILE A 108 -1.29 2.62 -22.47
CA ILE A 108 -1.29 2.27 -21.06
C ILE A 108 -2.37 1.19 -20.83
N PRO A 109 -2.03 0.04 -20.23
CA PRO A 109 -2.99 -1.02 -19.96
C PRO A 109 -3.93 -0.66 -18.80
N ARG A 110 -4.92 0.20 -19.07
CA ARG A 110 -5.85 0.74 -18.07
C ARG A 110 -6.85 -0.28 -17.53
N ASN A 111 -7.25 -1.23 -18.37
CA ASN A 111 -8.35 -2.16 -18.07
C ASN A 111 -7.94 -3.37 -17.22
N THR A 112 -6.66 -3.49 -16.84
CA THR A 112 -6.19 -4.59 -16.00
C THR A 112 -5.45 -4.09 -14.77
N HIS A 113 -5.76 -4.70 -13.64
CA HIS A 113 -5.01 -4.55 -12.38
C HIS A 113 -4.26 -5.84 -12.02
N ARG A 114 -4.22 -6.82 -12.94
CA ARG A 114 -3.63 -8.14 -12.71
C ARG A 114 -2.11 -8.05 -12.88
N LEU A 115 -1.40 -8.15 -11.76
CA LEU A 115 0.06 -8.07 -11.74
C LEU A 115 0.71 -9.16 -12.59
N ALA A 116 0.22 -10.40 -12.57
CA ALA A 116 0.75 -11.48 -13.39
C ALA A 116 0.74 -11.12 -14.90
N SER A 117 -0.40 -10.66 -15.42
CA SER A 117 -0.52 -10.27 -16.83
C SER A 117 0.34 -9.07 -17.21
N LEU A 118 0.42 -8.07 -16.32
CA LEU A 118 1.29 -6.91 -16.51
C LEU A 118 2.77 -7.30 -16.48
N PHE A 119 3.15 -8.20 -15.59
CA PHE A 119 4.54 -8.64 -15.45
C PHE A 119 5.01 -9.48 -16.63
N GLU A 120 4.16 -10.36 -17.17
CA GLU A 120 4.48 -11.09 -18.41
C GLU A 120 4.74 -10.14 -19.59
N GLN A 121 3.88 -9.14 -19.78
CA GLN A 121 4.09 -8.12 -20.82
C GLN A 121 5.38 -7.33 -20.58
N TYR A 122 5.63 -6.92 -19.33
CA TYR A 122 6.85 -6.21 -18.95
C TYR A 122 8.11 -7.01 -19.29
N LYS A 123 8.16 -8.31 -18.96
CA LYS A 123 9.32 -9.17 -19.26
C LYS A 123 9.61 -9.28 -20.77
N ILE A 124 8.56 -9.29 -21.61
CA ILE A 124 8.70 -9.32 -23.06
C ILE A 124 9.32 -8.01 -23.58
N LEU A 125 8.88 -6.87 -23.05
CA LEU A 125 9.36 -5.54 -23.46
C LEU A 125 10.76 -5.21 -22.90
N TYR A 126 11.08 -5.72 -21.71
CA TYR A 126 12.32 -5.44 -20.98
C TYR A 126 13.07 -6.73 -20.60
N PRO A 127 13.56 -7.53 -21.57
CA PRO A 127 14.14 -8.85 -21.30
C PRO A 127 15.53 -8.81 -20.65
N SER A 128 16.20 -7.65 -20.66
CA SER A 128 17.55 -7.50 -20.13
C SER A 128 17.57 -7.67 -18.60
N GLY A 129 18.58 -8.38 -18.07
CA GLY A 129 18.75 -8.58 -16.63
C GLY A 129 18.84 -7.30 -15.80
N LYS A 130 19.20 -6.16 -16.41
CA LYS A 130 19.22 -4.85 -15.74
C LYS A 130 17.82 -4.33 -15.36
N TYR A 131 16.77 -4.92 -15.93
CA TYR A 131 15.37 -4.59 -15.66
C TYR A 131 14.68 -5.63 -14.76
N GLN A 132 15.43 -6.61 -14.23
CA GLN A 132 14.89 -7.60 -13.31
C GLN A 132 15.06 -7.14 -11.85
N PHE A 133 14.05 -7.41 -11.03
CA PHE A 133 14.06 -7.11 -9.61
C PHE A 133 13.15 -8.07 -8.84
N SER A 134 13.45 -8.25 -7.56
CA SER A 134 12.64 -9.03 -6.62
C SER A 134 11.48 -8.20 -6.08
N PHE A 135 10.39 -8.89 -5.75
CA PHE A 135 9.18 -8.28 -5.22
C PHE A 135 9.03 -8.60 -3.73
N PRO A 136 8.43 -7.70 -2.93
CA PRO A 136 8.04 -7.99 -1.54
C PRO A 136 6.76 -8.83 -1.49
N PHE A 137 6.57 -9.72 -2.48
CA PHE A 137 5.37 -10.53 -2.64
C PHE A 137 5.76 -11.98 -2.94
N PRO A 138 4.94 -12.95 -2.55
CA PRO A 138 5.14 -14.34 -2.94
C PRO A 138 5.11 -14.51 -4.46
N ASP A 139 5.98 -15.36 -5.00
CA ASP A 139 6.10 -15.61 -6.44
C ASP A 139 4.79 -16.07 -7.08
N GLN A 140 3.89 -16.71 -6.32
CA GLN A 140 2.57 -17.13 -6.81
C GLN A 140 1.70 -15.99 -7.35
N LEU A 141 1.98 -14.74 -6.94
CA LEU A 141 1.29 -13.57 -7.46
C LEU A 141 1.60 -13.29 -8.95
N PHE A 142 2.72 -13.81 -9.45
CA PHE A 142 3.22 -13.56 -10.78
C PHE A 142 3.03 -14.72 -11.75
N PHE A 143 2.62 -15.90 -11.27
CA PHE A 143 2.35 -17.04 -12.14
C PHE A 143 1.04 -16.85 -12.92
N THR A 144 1.12 -17.04 -14.23
CA THR A 144 -0.03 -17.10 -15.14
C THR A 144 -0.36 -18.55 -15.53
N ASP A 145 0.64 -19.42 -15.51
CA ASP A 145 0.54 -20.84 -15.84
C ASP A 145 0.59 -21.67 -14.56
N ASP A 146 -0.59 -22.03 -14.04
CA ASP A 146 -0.72 -23.05 -13.00
C ASP A 146 -1.61 -24.18 -13.54
N MET A 147 -1.29 -25.40 -13.10
CA MET A 147 -2.06 -26.62 -13.33
C MET A 147 -3.52 -26.47 -12.87
N PHE A 148 -3.78 -25.53 -11.95
CA PHE A 148 -5.11 -25.17 -11.46
C PHE A 148 -5.41 -23.67 -11.64
N PRO A 149 -5.83 -23.24 -12.85
CA PRO A 149 -6.03 -21.82 -13.13
C PRO A 149 -7.15 -21.18 -12.29
N GLU A 150 -8.17 -21.96 -11.92
CA GLU A 150 -9.31 -21.47 -11.12
C GLU A 150 -8.91 -21.04 -9.71
N THR A 151 -7.94 -21.73 -9.09
CA THR A 151 -7.45 -21.40 -7.75
C THR A 151 -6.53 -20.17 -7.76
N ILE A 152 -5.70 -20.03 -8.80
CA ILE A 152 -4.86 -18.84 -8.99
C ILE A 152 -5.69 -17.59 -9.25
N GLU A 153 -6.74 -17.71 -10.08
CA GLU A 153 -7.54 -16.54 -10.42
C GLU A 153 -8.31 -16.01 -9.20
N SER A 154 -8.82 -16.91 -8.37
CA SER A 154 -9.40 -16.57 -7.07
C SER A 154 -8.38 -15.90 -6.15
N PHE A 155 -7.16 -16.45 -6.07
CA PHE A 155 -6.06 -15.87 -5.29
C PHE A 155 -5.71 -14.45 -5.77
N HIS A 156 -5.53 -14.23 -7.08
CA HIS A 156 -5.22 -12.92 -7.64
C HIS A 156 -6.32 -11.88 -7.38
N ARG A 157 -7.60 -12.28 -7.48
CA ARG A 157 -8.74 -11.41 -7.18
C ARG A 157 -8.79 -11.03 -5.72
N ALA A 158 -8.64 -12.01 -4.83
CA ALA A 158 -8.61 -11.78 -3.39
C ALA A 158 -7.38 -10.94 -2.98
N HIS A 159 -6.23 -11.11 -3.64
CA HIS A 159 -4.98 -10.42 -3.29
C HIS A 159 -5.06 -8.89 -3.39
N ASP A 160 -5.79 -8.36 -4.37
CA ASP A 160 -6.01 -6.90 -4.44
C ASP A 160 -6.94 -6.41 -3.35
N GLN A 161 -8.05 -7.13 -3.14
CA GLN A 161 -9.10 -6.73 -2.20
C GLN A 161 -8.65 -6.88 -0.73
N ARG A 162 -7.86 -7.91 -0.42
CA ARG A 162 -7.46 -8.25 0.95
C ARG A 162 -6.57 -7.21 1.63
N PHE A 163 -5.92 -6.32 0.89
CA PHE A 163 -5.20 -5.21 1.51
C PHE A 163 -6.06 -3.98 1.74
N ARG A 164 -7.20 -3.86 1.02
CA ARG A 164 -8.08 -2.68 1.05
C ARG A 164 -9.29 -2.87 1.94
N TYR A 165 -9.83 -4.08 2.01
CA TYR A 165 -11.10 -4.38 2.66
C TYR A 165 -10.96 -5.52 3.67
N PRO A 166 -11.65 -5.47 4.83
CA PRO A 166 -11.59 -6.54 5.81
C PRO A 166 -12.22 -7.85 5.33
N SER A 167 -13.10 -7.78 4.32
CA SER A 167 -13.79 -8.90 3.72
C SER A 167 -13.91 -8.75 2.20
N ASP A 168 -14.19 -9.85 1.51
CA ASP A 168 -14.46 -9.87 0.08
C ASP A 168 -15.82 -9.21 -0.26
N SER A 169 -16.13 -9.10 -1.54
CA SER A 169 -17.41 -8.53 -2.01
C SER A 169 -18.65 -9.32 -1.58
N LYS A 170 -18.48 -10.54 -1.05
CA LYS A 170 -19.54 -11.41 -0.53
C LYS A 170 -19.60 -11.39 1.00
N GLY A 171 -18.73 -10.63 1.67
CA GLY A 171 -18.65 -10.54 3.13
C GLY A 171 -17.81 -11.64 3.79
N ASN A 172 -17.13 -12.50 3.03
CA ASN A 172 -16.25 -13.52 3.59
C ASN A 172 -14.94 -12.88 4.07
N VAL A 173 -14.42 -13.36 5.20
CA VAL A 173 -13.11 -12.94 5.70
C VAL A 173 -12.02 -13.54 4.81
N PHE A 174 -10.99 -12.77 4.49
CA PHE A 174 -9.83 -13.29 3.79
C PHE A 174 -9.06 -14.27 4.68
N ASP A 175 -8.47 -15.31 4.08
CA ASP A 175 -7.54 -16.18 4.79
C ASP A 175 -6.40 -15.35 5.40
N GLY A 176 -6.03 -15.70 6.64
CA GLY A 176 -5.02 -14.98 7.40
C GLY A 176 -3.69 -14.87 6.66
N PHE A 177 -2.96 -13.78 6.90
CA PHE A 177 -1.64 -13.58 6.31
C PHE A 177 -0.61 -14.53 6.92
N GLU A 178 0.42 -14.84 6.14
CA GLU A 178 1.69 -15.32 6.69
C GLU A 178 2.25 -14.28 7.68
N ILE A 179 3.06 -14.75 8.62
CA ILE A 179 3.67 -13.90 9.64
C ILE A 179 4.51 -12.82 8.94
N PHE A 180 4.16 -11.55 9.18
CA PHE A 180 4.92 -10.41 8.66
C PHE A 180 5.98 -10.00 9.68
N ASP A 181 7.22 -10.45 9.47
CA ASP A 181 8.36 -10.02 10.28
C ASP A 181 8.86 -8.64 9.82
N LEU A 182 8.65 -7.62 10.66
CA LEU A 182 8.95 -6.23 10.31
C LEU A 182 10.42 -6.02 9.92
N SER A 183 11.35 -6.67 10.63
CA SER A 183 12.79 -6.46 10.43
C SER A 183 13.24 -6.98 9.07
N SER A 184 12.90 -8.23 8.73
CA SER A 184 13.23 -8.79 7.41
C SER A 184 12.50 -8.07 6.27
N GLN A 185 11.23 -7.71 6.48
CA GLN A 185 10.44 -7.04 5.45
C GLN A 185 10.89 -5.61 5.17
N ALA A 186 11.45 -4.91 6.17
CA ALA A 186 12.00 -3.58 5.95
C ALA A 186 13.14 -3.59 4.91
N GLU A 187 14.04 -4.57 4.97
CA GLU A 187 15.13 -4.73 4.01
C GLU A 187 14.60 -5.04 2.60
N VAL A 188 13.63 -5.95 2.50
CA VAL A 188 13.03 -6.33 1.21
C VAL A 188 12.28 -5.16 0.57
N ILE A 189 11.54 -4.38 1.36
CA ILE A 189 10.81 -3.20 0.86
C ILE A 189 11.78 -2.09 0.45
N ALA A 190 12.90 -1.93 1.16
CA ALA A 190 13.93 -0.96 0.80
C ALA A 190 14.60 -1.32 -0.54
N ASP A 191 14.97 -2.59 -0.78
CA ASP A 191 15.50 -3.06 -2.07
C ASP A 191 14.46 -2.89 -3.18
N PHE A 192 13.20 -3.26 -2.92
CA PHE A 192 12.09 -3.07 -3.86
C PHE A 192 11.94 -1.61 -4.30
N TRP A 193 11.89 -0.67 -3.35
CA TRP A 193 11.81 0.75 -3.66
C TRP A 193 13.02 1.21 -4.49
N GLN A 194 14.23 0.86 -4.06
CA GLN A 194 15.46 1.28 -4.72
C GLN A 194 15.49 0.80 -6.18
N ARG A 195 15.15 -0.46 -6.43
CA ARG A 195 15.14 -1.03 -7.78
C ARG A 195 14.06 -0.42 -8.65
N LEU A 196 12.84 -0.31 -8.13
CA LEU A 196 11.72 0.31 -8.85
C LEU A 196 12.04 1.75 -9.22
N HIS A 197 12.63 2.52 -8.29
CA HIS A 197 13.05 3.90 -8.52
C HIS A 197 14.14 4.01 -9.59
N LEU A 198 15.21 3.22 -9.49
CA LEU A 198 16.32 3.27 -10.45
C LEU A 198 15.86 2.87 -11.86
N ILE A 199 15.15 1.75 -11.97
CA ILE A 199 14.65 1.28 -13.26
C ILE A 199 13.62 2.26 -13.84
N GLY A 200 12.68 2.72 -13.01
CA GLY A 200 11.66 3.68 -13.43
C GLY A 200 12.27 4.97 -13.94
N THR A 201 13.28 5.49 -13.24
CA THR A 201 14.02 6.69 -13.67
C THR A 201 14.72 6.46 -15.01
N VAL A 202 15.37 5.32 -15.21
CA VAL A 202 16.04 4.98 -16.48
C VAL A 202 15.03 4.90 -17.63
N ILE A 203 13.86 4.30 -17.41
CA ILE A 203 12.81 4.16 -18.43
C ILE A 203 12.17 5.53 -18.73
N ALA A 204 11.89 6.32 -17.71
CA ALA A 204 11.22 7.63 -17.81
C ALA A 204 12.15 8.77 -18.28
N TRP A 205 13.47 8.56 -18.31
CA TRP A 205 14.44 9.63 -18.45
C TRP A 205 14.19 10.51 -19.67
N GLY A 206 14.10 9.89 -20.85
CA GLY A 206 13.92 10.64 -22.10
C GLY A 206 12.59 11.39 -22.16
N ASP A 207 11.50 10.77 -21.69
CA ASP A 207 10.20 11.44 -21.62
C ASP A 207 10.20 12.62 -20.63
N THR A 208 10.94 12.50 -19.53
CA THR A 208 10.94 13.50 -18.45
C THR A 208 11.87 14.67 -18.72
N PHE A 209 13.06 14.41 -19.25
CA PHE A 209 14.16 15.39 -19.26
C PHE A 209 14.64 15.78 -20.65
N ASP A 210 14.39 15.00 -21.70
CA ASP A 210 14.79 15.40 -23.05
C ASP A 210 13.84 16.48 -23.55
N ALA A 211 14.40 17.60 -24.02
CA ALA A 211 13.66 18.82 -24.39
C ALA A 211 12.78 18.62 -25.63
#